data_AF-A0A1H1XF70-F1
#
_entry.id   AF-A0A1H1XF70-F1
#
_cell.length_a   1.000
_cell.length_b   1.000
_cell.length_c   1.000
_cell.angle_alpha   90.00
_cell.angle_beta   90.00
_cell.angle_gamma   90.00
#
_symmetry.space_group_name_H-M   'P 1'
#
loop_
_entity.id
_entity.type
_entity.pdbx_description
1 polymer ?
#
loop_
_entity_poly.entity_id
_entity_poly.type
_entity_poly.pdbx_seq_one_letter_code
_entity_poly.pdbx_strand_id
1 'polypeptide(L)'
;MSISGIKTITVIFGFIMLTNIIKAQNTSAKPQWIRPDNEKSPPIWGIHNGIVVGLWPASIEKGGPGYEGGPRGLLRIGYEYGGTVYLINYIAVEPVVNGDMEFSEVTESRVDGKWGKLFWAADSTDNEGFSPYASTRGRITHPDSKHPEVEELSLYVFMEKFLDGAHPYLKLSIRSDNSGELCLQIFNHDGSAKIERCALTATMGNYSRLRLLYLKDKVVDSRQLFAGYNDIEFAEKEPYPAKEMIRNSKGDYVVYAESNETFNELASWPQQQKYLSAWGWHYRPFYKLTQYWRVDSADYDPSLLVRVNGRAKYWGGDSADKSKYMDVPGGPAFENFELRENYHAGQKFYFGLSMKAAKDLIAN
;
A
#
# COMPACT_ATOMS: atom_id res chain seq x y z
N MET A 1 51.43 -61.47 12.43
CA MET A 1 52.01 -61.96 11.15
C MET A 1 50.88 -62.05 10.13
N SER A 2 50.97 -61.26 9.04
CA SER A 2 50.31 -61.33 7.72
C SER A 2 48.81 -61.76 7.63
N ILE A 3 47.85 -60.85 7.42
CA ILE A 3 47.26 -60.33 6.15
C ILE A 3 46.52 -61.37 5.27
N SER A 4 45.18 -61.28 5.22
CA SER A 4 44.30 -61.15 4.04
C SER A 4 42.86 -61.00 4.57
N GLY A 5 41.91 -60.19 4.07
CA GLY A 5 41.77 -59.45 2.82
C GLY A 5 40.40 -59.75 2.20
N ILE A 6 39.30 -59.19 2.73
CA ILE A 6 38.00 -59.13 2.01
C ILE A 6 37.40 -57.74 2.15
N LYS A 7 37.14 -57.13 1.00
CA LYS A 7 36.64 -55.78 0.79
C LYS A 7 35.11 -55.73 0.91
N THR A 8 34.67 -54.63 1.51
CA THR A 8 33.33 -54.07 1.55
C THR A 8 32.72 -53.92 0.15
N ILE A 9 31.49 -54.42 -0.04
CA ILE A 9 30.56 -53.92 -1.07
C ILE A 9 29.41 -53.28 -0.31
N THR A 10 29.41 -51.95 -0.23
CA THR A 10 28.23 -51.18 0.18
C THR A 10 27.66 -50.56 -1.09
N VAL A 11 26.40 -50.91 -1.35
CA VAL A 11 25.56 -50.40 -2.42
C VAL A 11 25.39 -48.89 -2.26
N ILE A 12 25.94 -48.10 -3.19
CA ILE A 12 25.59 -46.69 -3.38
C ILE A 12 24.74 -46.63 -4.64
N PHE A 13 23.43 -46.82 -4.47
CA PHE A 13 22.43 -46.49 -5.49
C PHE A 13 21.39 -45.61 -4.80
N GLY A 14 21.46 -44.30 -5.01
CA GLY A 14 20.44 -43.39 -4.52
C GLY A 14 20.97 -42.05 -4.01
N PHE A 15 21.79 -41.33 -4.78
CA PHE A 15 22.02 -39.91 -4.47
C PHE A 15 22.24 -38.99 -5.67
N ILE A 16 22.16 -39.49 -6.92
CA ILE A 16 22.47 -38.69 -8.12
C ILE A 16 21.21 -38.19 -8.85
N MET A 17 20.01 -38.68 -8.51
CA MET A 17 18.75 -38.24 -9.15
C MET A 17 17.97 -37.15 -8.38
N LEU A 18 18.31 -36.83 -7.13
CA LEU A 18 17.64 -35.76 -6.38
C LEU A 18 18.28 -34.37 -6.58
N THR A 19 19.54 -34.28 -7.01
CA THR A 19 20.23 -32.99 -7.18
C THR A 19 19.88 -32.26 -8.48
N ASN A 20 19.29 -32.96 -9.45
CA ASN A 20 18.89 -32.37 -10.74
C ASN A 20 17.42 -31.91 -10.77
N ILE A 21 16.60 -32.27 -9.78
CA ILE A 21 15.20 -31.79 -9.70
C ILE A 21 15.12 -30.43 -8.98
N ILE A 22 16.09 -30.10 -8.11
CA ILE A 22 16.11 -28.82 -7.37
C ILE A 22 16.73 -27.66 -8.20
N LYS A 23 17.43 -27.96 -9.30
CA LYS A 23 18.00 -26.93 -10.20
C LYS A 23 17.12 -26.57 -11.41
N ALA A 24 15.94 -27.17 -11.54
CA ALA A 24 15.04 -26.96 -12.68
C ALA A 24 13.86 -25.99 -12.42
N GLN A 25 13.88 -25.22 -11.31
CA GLN A 25 12.87 -24.19 -11.02
C GLN A 25 13.30 -22.75 -11.36
N ASN A 26 14.45 -22.56 -12.03
CA ASN A 26 14.89 -21.24 -12.51
C ASN A 26 14.77 -21.08 -14.02
N THR A 27 13.70 -21.61 -14.62
CA THR A 27 13.12 -20.93 -15.77
C THR A 27 12.31 -19.77 -15.22
N SER A 28 12.84 -18.54 -15.33
CA SER A 28 12.11 -17.30 -15.03
C SER A 28 10.71 -17.39 -15.65
N ALA A 29 9.72 -17.72 -14.83
CA ALA A 29 8.34 -17.64 -15.25
C ALA A 29 8.08 -16.16 -15.54
N LYS A 30 7.60 -15.85 -16.75
CA LYS A 30 7.27 -14.47 -17.12
C LYS A 30 6.41 -13.83 -16.03
N PRO A 31 6.64 -12.56 -15.68
CA PRO A 31 5.81 -11.85 -14.70
C PRO A 31 4.33 -12.01 -15.05
N GLN A 32 3.54 -12.44 -14.07
CA GLN A 32 2.11 -12.63 -14.27
C GLN A 32 1.38 -11.37 -13.82
N TRP A 33 1.14 -10.47 -14.77
CA TRP A 33 0.46 -9.20 -14.53
C TRP A 33 -1.05 -9.35 -14.41
N ILE A 34 -1.64 -8.68 -13.42
CA ILE A 34 -3.08 -8.45 -13.30
C ILE A 34 -3.37 -7.15 -14.05
N ARG A 35 -4.12 -7.24 -15.16
CA ARG A 35 -4.45 -6.08 -15.99
C ARG A 35 -5.88 -6.19 -16.52
N PRO A 36 -6.54 -5.07 -16.82
CA PRO A 36 -7.82 -5.05 -17.51
C PRO A 36 -7.78 -5.83 -18.83
N ASP A 37 -8.85 -6.53 -19.17
CA ASP A 37 -8.93 -7.26 -20.45
C ASP A 37 -9.19 -6.31 -21.63
N ASN A 38 -10.02 -5.30 -21.39
CA ASN A 38 -10.36 -4.25 -22.34
C ASN A 38 -10.69 -2.94 -21.58
N GLU A 39 -10.94 -1.86 -22.32
CA GLU A 39 -11.21 -0.53 -21.77
C GLU A 39 -12.43 -0.48 -20.84
N LYS A 40 -13.40 -1.39 -21.00
CA LYS A 40 -14.62 -1.49 -20.19
C LYS A 40 -14.49 -2.46 -19.01
N SER A 41 -13.34 -3.10 -18.84
CA SER A 41 -13.06 -3.91 -17.66
C SER A 41 -12.97 -3.03 -16.40
N PRO A 42 -13.13 -3.63 -15.21
CA PRO A 42 -12.87 -2.92 -13.96
C PRO A 42 -11.45 -2.31 -13.93
N PRO A 43 -11.28 -1.06 -13.44
CA PRO A 43 -9.97 -0.40 -13.33
C PRO A 43 -9.12 -1.02 -12.21
N ILE A 44 -8.49 -2.16 -12.47
CA ILE A 44 -7.66 -2.91 -11.53
C ILE A 44 -6.37 -3.35 -12.23
N TRP A 45 -5.23 -3.03 -11.62
CA TRP A 45 -3.88 -3.36 -12.11
C TRP A 45 -3.04 -3.92 -10.97
N GLY A 46 -2.07 -4.79 -11.27
CA GLY A 46 -1.20 -5.36 -10.26
C GLY A 46 -0.34 -6.49 -10.80
N ILE A 47 0.21 -7.27 -9.89
CA ILE A 47 1.02 -8.45 -10.20
C ILE A 47 0.63 -9.59 -9.26
N HIS A 48 0.61 -10.82 -9.78
CA HIS A 48 0.30 -12.00 -8.98
C HIS A 48 1.30 -12.19 -7.84
N ASN A 49 0.81 -12.62 -6.68
CA ASN A 49 1.57 -12.72 -5.43
C ASN A 49 2.26 -11.41 -5.03
N GLY A 50 1.61 -10.27 -5.29
CA GLY A 50 2.15 -8.94 -5.05
C GLY A 50 1.06 -7.86 -4.93
N ILE A 51 1.48 -6.60 -5.08
CA ILE A 51 0.62 -5.43 -4.89
C ILE A 51 -0.39 -5.28 -6.03
N VAL A 52 -1.60 -4.85 -5.65
CA VAL A 52 -2.71 -4.56 -6.56
C VAL A 52 -3.24 -3.16 -6.26
N VAL A 53 -3.52 -2.39 -7.30
CA VAL A 53 -4.15 -1.08 -7.22
C VAL A 53 -5.46 -1.08 -8.02
N GLY A 54 -6.49 -0.43 -7.48
CA GLY A 54 -7.74 -0.22 -8.20
C GLY A 54 -8.36 1.15 -7.96
N LEU A 55 -9.28 1.54 -8.85
CA LEU A 55 -10.02 2.80 -8.77
C LEU A 55 -11.52 2.56 -8.56
N TRP A 56 -12.19 3.55 -7.98
CA TRP A 56 -13.65 3.57 -7.91
C TRP A 56 -14.23 3.54 -9.33
N PRO A 57 -15.35 2.83 -9.58
CA PRO A 57 -16.22 2.11 -8.66
C PRO A 57 -15.84 0.65 -8.38
N ALA A 58 -14.69 0.17 -8.87
CA ALA A 58 -14.33 -1.24 -8.70
C ALA A 58 -14.02 -1.59 -7.23
N SER A 59 -14.46 -2.77 -6.80
CA SER A 59 -13.90 -3.46 -5.64
C SER A 59 -12.72 -4.32 -6.06
N ILE A 60 -11.60 -4.21 -5.35
CA ILE A 60 -10.44 -5.09 -5.57
C ILE A 60 -10.56 -6.40 -4.80
N GLU A 61 -11.21 -6.39 -3.64
CA GLU A 61 -11.49 -7.59 -2.86
C GLU A 61 -12.86 -8.15 -3.25
N LYS A 62 -12.95 -9.48 -3.38
CA LYS A 62 -14.20 -10.19 -3.70
C LYS A 62 -14.76 -10.79 -2.42
N GLY A 63 -16.06 -10.60 -2.14
CA GLY A 63 -16.78 -11.55 -1.26
C GLY A 63 -17.82 -10.99 -0.27
N GLY A 64 -19.01 -10.60 -0.75
CA GLY A 64 -20.21 -10.50 0.09
C GLY A 64 -20.96 -9.16 0.01
N PRO A 65 -22.01 -8.95 0.82
CA PRO A 65 -22.71 -7.67 0.93
C PRO A 65 -21.79 -6.56 1.47
N GLY A 66 -21.84 -5.35 0.88
CA GLY A 66 -21.04 -4.19 1.31
C GLY A 66 -19.72 -3.97 0.55
N TYR A 67 -19.41 -4.77 -0.47
CA TYR A 67 -18.23 -4.62 -1.33
C TYR A 67 -18.49 -3.64 -2.48
N GLU A 68 -18.93 -2.43 -2.14
CA GLU A 68 -19.31 -1.38 -3.13
C GLU A 68 -18.11 -0.61 -3.69
N GLY A 69 -16.95 -1.26 -3.71
CA GLY A 69 -15.69 -0.64 -4.11
C GLY A 69 -15.11 0.34 -3.09
N GLY A 70 -15.83 0.76 -2.07
CA GLY A 70 -15.35 1.76 -1.08
C GLY A 70 -15.45 3.21 -1.59
N PRO A 71 -14.90 4.19 -0.84
CA PRO A 71 -15.05 5.60 -1.18
C PRO A 71 -14.38 5.94 -2.52
N ARG A 72 -14.93 6.92 -3.24
CA ARG A 72 -14.21 7.53 -4.38
C ARG A 72 -13.13 8.49 -3.87
N GLY A 73 -12.25 8.93 -4.77
CA GLY A 73 -11.13 9.79 -4.40
C GLY A 73 -10.00 9.09 -3.66
N LEU A 74 -9.96 7.76 -3.74
CA LEU A 74 -8.94 6.93 -3.11
C LEU A 74 -8.40 5.90 -4.10
N LEU A 75 -7.09 5.65 -4.07
CA LEU A 75 -6.53 4.43 -4.66
C LEU A 75 -6.83 3.27 -3.70
N ARG A 76 -7.40 2.17 -4.20
CA ARG A 76 -7.53 0.93 -3.41
C ARG A 76 -6.24 0.16 -3.51
N ILE A 77 -5.60 -0.15 -2.40
CA ILE A 77 -4.36 -0.91 -2.36
C ILE A 77 -4.60 -2.27 -1.73
N GLY A 78 -4.29 -3.32 -2.48
CA GLY A 78 -4.42 -4.69 -2.04
C GLY A 78 -3.17 -5.50 -2.25
N TYR A 79 -3.21 -6.74 -1.76
CA TYR A 79 -2.19 -7.75 -1.99
C TYR A 79 -2.87 -9.00 -2.53
N GLU A 80 -2.40 -9.50 -3.67
CA GLU A 80 -2.84 -10.76 -4.24
C GLU A 80 -2.05 -11.90 -3.63
N TYR A 81 -2.72 -12.93 -3.13
CA TYR A 81 -2.10 -14.13 -2.61
C TYR A 81 -2.99 -15.35 -2.89
N GLY A 82 -2.44 -16.36 -3.56
CA GLY A 82 -3.13 -17.65 -3.78
C GLY A 82 -4.40 -17.55 -4.63
N GLY A 83 -4.47 -16.61 -5.56
CA GLY A 83 -5.62 -16.35 -6.44
C GLY A 83 -6.64 -15.35 -5.87
N THR A 84 -6.39 -14.78 -4.69
CA THR A 84 -7.32 -13.87 -4.00
C THR A 84 -6.63 -12.53 -3.70
N VAL A 85 -7.31 -11.44 -4.05
CA VAL A 85 -6.87 -10.08 -3.70
C VAL A 85 -7.55 -9.67 -2.41
N TYR A 86 -6.76 -9.26 -1.43
CA TYR A 86 -7.25 -8.69 -0.17
C TYR A 86 -7.02 -7.18 -0.17
N LEU A 87 -8.04 -6.39 0.17
CA LEU A 87 -7.86 -4.96 0.38
C LEU A 87 -7.06 -4.74 1.67
N ILE A 88 -5.98 -3.96 1.60
CA ILE A 88 -5.08 -3.74 2.73
C ILE A 88 -5.12 -2.28 3.20
N ASN A 89 -5.23 -1.34 2.26
CA ASN A 89 -5.10 0.09 2.53
C ASN A 89 -5.80 0.90 1.43
N TYR A 90 -6.05 2.18 1.68
CA TYR A 90 -6.39 3.15 0.65
C TYR A 90 -5.35 4.27 0.61
N ILE A 91 -5.03 4.80 -0.56
CA ILE A 91 -4.17 5.99 -0.66
C ILE A 91 -4.99 7.21 -1.09
N ALA A 92 -5.01 8.23 -0.22
CA ALA A 92 -5.56 9.55 -0.52
C ALA A 92 -4.49 10.48 -1.12
N VAL A 93 -4.93 11.46 -1.91
CA VAL A 93 -4.11 12.55 -2.44
C VAL A 93 -4.51 13.84 -1.72
N GLU A 94 -3.54 14.46 -1.04
CA GLU A 94 -3.78 15.59 -0.14
C GLU A 94 -2.90 16.78 -0.53
N PRO A 95 -3.32 17.62 -1.50
CA PRO A 95 -2.60 18.83 -1.83
C PRO A 95 -2.77 19.89 -0.73
N VAL A 96 -1.74 20.73 -0.60
CA VAL A 96 -1.74 21.95 0.21
C VAL A 96 -1.46 23.14 -0.70
N VAL A 97 -2.33 24.14 -0.67
CA VAL A 97 -2.20 25.38 -1.41
C VAL A 97 -2.43 26.54 -0.44
N ASN A 98 -1.47 27.47 -0.35
CA ASN A 98 -1.53 28.62 0.57
C ASN A 98 -1.77 28.22 2.04
N GLY A 99 -1.21 27.11 2.50
CA GLY A 99 -1.43 26.55 3.83
C GLY A 99 -2.74 25.79 4.04
N ASP A 100 -3.69 25.86 3.11
CA ASP A 100 -4.96 25.12 3.18
C ASP A 100 -4.79 23.73 2.57
N MET A 101 -5.26 22.70 3.29
CA MET A 101 -5.18 21.31 2.87
C MET A 101 -6.53 20.82 2.37
N GLU A 102 -6.52 20.13 1.24
CA GLU A 102 -7.66 19.38 0.76
C GLU A 102 -7.41 17.88 0.76
N PHE A 103 -8.50 17.11 0.66
CA PHE A 103 -8.47 15.66 0.76
C PHE A 103 -9.26 15.06 -0.39
N SER A 104 -8.61 14.21 -1.17
CA SER A 104 -9.27 13.57 -2.32
C SER A 104 -10.50 12.75 -1.93
N GLU A 105 -10.58 12.21 -0.71
CA GLU A 105 -11.72 11.41 -0.22
C GLU A 105 -12.95 12.23 0.18
N VAL A 106 -12.76 13.40 0.82
CA VAL A 106 -13.87 14.16 1.43
C VAL A 106 -14.18 15.48 0.73
N THR A 107 -13.25 16.04 -0.06
CA THR A 107 -13.58 17.21 -0.88
C THR A 107 -14.65 16.83 -1.91
N GLU A 108 -15.71 17.63 -1.99
CA GLU A 108 -16.79 17.45 -2.96
C GLU A 108 -16.29 17.49 -4.42
N SER A 109 -16.82 16.58 -5.23
CA SER A 109 -16.66 16.59 -6.68
C SER A 109 -17.45 17.75 -7.28
N ARG A 110 -16.87 18.44 -8.25
CA ARG A 110 -17.59 19.50 -8.99
C ARG A 110 -18.53 18.93 -10.05
N VAL A 111 -18.40 17.65 -10.37
CA VAL A 111 -19.24 16.98 -11.37
C VAL A 111 -20.62 16.66 -10.82
N ASP A 112 -20.72 16.17 -9.57
CA ASP A 112 -21.98 15.70 -9.00
C ASP A 112 -22.25 16.13 -7.55
N GLY A 113 -21.36 16.91 -6.94
CA GLY A 113 -21.53 17.44 -5.58
C GLY A 113 -21.41 16.40 -4.46
N LYS A 114 -21.04 15.15 -4.73
CA LYS A 114 -20.84 14.14 -3.66
C LYS A 114 -19.42 14.23 -3.09
N TRP A 115 -19.17 13.63 -1.94
CA TRP A 115 -17.82 13.56 -1.36
C TRP A 115 -16.88 12.70 -2.19
N GLY A 116 -15.65 13.17 -2.31
CA GLY A 116 -14.54 12.52 -2.98
C GLY A 116 -14.38 12.92 -4.45
N LYS A 117 -13.14 13.05 -4.89
CA LYS A 117 -12.78 13.35 -6.28
C LYS A 117 -12.88 12.12 -7.17
N LEU A 118 -13.29 12.31 -8.42
CA LEU A 118 -13.25 11.27 -9.44
C LEU A 118 -11.83 11.05 -9.92
N PHE A 119 -11.40 9.78 -9.95
CA PHE A 119 -10.12 9.33 -10.48
C PHE A 119 -10.35 8.47 -11.71
N TRP A 120 -9.48 8.57 -12.72
CA TRP A 120 -9.53 7.73 -13.91
C TRP A 120 -8.13 7.48 -14.47
N ALA A 121 -7.98 6.41 -15.27
CA ALA A 121 -6.69 5.96 -15.75
C ALA A 121 -6.49 6.17 -17.25
N ALA A 122 -5.24 6.39 -17.67
CA ALA A 122 -4.83 6.34 -19.06
C ALA A 122 -3.42 5.73 -19.21
N ASP A 123 -3.04 5.41 -20.45
CA ASP A 123 -1.73 4.84 -20.77
C ASP A 123 -0.65 5.90 -21.05
N SER A 124 -1.03 7.16 -21.14
CA SER A 124 -0.18 8.31 -21.46
C SER A 124 -0.62 9.55 -20.69
N THR A 125 0.07 10.67 -20.90
CA THR A 125 -0.31 11.98 -20.34
C THR A 125 -1.52 12.61 -21.04
N ASP A 126 -1.99 12.00 -22.13
CA ASP A 126 -3.20 12.44 -22.83
C ASP A 126 -4.43 12.02 -22.02
N ASN A 127 -5.25 13.00 -21.66
CA ASN A 127 -6.37 12.86 -20.75
C ASN A 127 -7.70 12.97 -21.50
N GLU A 128 -8.44 11.86 -21.63
CA GLU A 128 -9.74 11.80 -22.32
C GLU A 128 -10.94 12.09 -21.40
N GLY A 129 -10.69 12.51 -20.16
CA GLY A 129 -11.73 12.79 -19.17
C GLY A 129 -12.17 11.54 -18.37
N PHE A 130 -13.07 11.75 -17.42
CA PHE A 130 -13.46 10.71 -16.47
C PHE A 130 -14.14 9.51 -17.15
N SER A 131 -13.68 8.32 -16.79
CA SER A 131 -14.32 7.03 -17.10
C SER A 131 -14.35 6.17 -15.83
N PRO A 132 -15.49 5.50 -15.52
CA PRO A 132 -15.57 4.57 -14.40
C PRO A 132 -14.93 3.20 -14.72
N TYR A 133 -14.42 3.02 -15.94
CA TYR A 133 -13.79 1.78 -16.39
C TYR A 133 -12.29 1.95 -16.54
N ALA A 134 -11.59 0.84 -16.74
CA ALA A 134 -10.15 0.79 -16.90
C ALA A 134 -9.60 1.81 -17.89
N SER A 135 -10.21 1.95 -19.06
CA SER A 135 -9.78 2.79 -20.20
C SER A 135 -8.38 2.50 -20.74
N THR A 136 -7.55 1.76 -20.00
CA THR A 136 -6.20 1.36 -20.35
C THR A 136 -5.87 0.01 -19.70
N ARG A 137 -5.03 -0.78 -20.39
CA ARG A 137 -4.41 -1.96 -19.79
C ARG A 137 -3.14 -1.64 -18.99
N GLY A 138 -2.67 -0.39 -19.02
CA GLY A 138 -1.32 0.00 -18.61
C GLY A 138 -0.26 -0.45 -19.62
N ARG A 139 0.91 0.18 -19.54
CA ARG A 139 2.07 -0.08 -20.42
C ARG A 139 3.08 -0.95 -19.70
N ILE A 140 3.53 -2.01 -20.37
CA ILE A 140 4.67 -2.82 -19.93
C ILE A 140 5.93 -2.28 -20.61
N THR A 141 6.96 -2.04 -19.82
CA THR A 141 8.29 -1.60 -20.27
C THR A 141 9.38 -2.42 -19.61
N HIS A 142 10.62 -2.27 -20.07
CA HIS A 142 11.80 -2.94 -19.52
C HIS A 142 12.77 -1.84 -19.03
N PRO A 143 12.60 -1.34 -17.79
CA PRO A 143 13.29 -0.14 -17.32
C PRO A 143 14.79 -0.36 -17.07
N ASP A 144 15.24 -1.60 -16.93
CA ASP A 144 16.64 -1.93 -16.69
C ASP A 144 17.26 -2.61 -17.92
N SER A 145 18.06 -1.86 -18.67
CA SER A 145 18.78 -2.38 -19.84
C SER A 145 19.74 -3.53 -19.55
N LYS A 146 20.21 -3.69 -18.29
CA LYS A 146 21.09 -4.78 -17.87
C LYS A 146 20.30 -6.01 -17.41
N HIS A 147 19.03 -5.82 -17.06
CA HIS A 147 18.11 -6.84 -16.59
C HIS A 147 16.83 -6.83 -17.44
N PRO A 148 16.89 -7.20 -18.73
CA PRO A 148 15.75 -7.14 -19.64
C PRO A 148 14.59 -8.06 -19.24
N GLU A 149 14.82 -9.04 -18.37
CA GLU A 149 13.78 -9.86 -17.75
C GLU A 149 12.89 -9.08 -16.78
N VAL A 150 13.37 -7.93 -16.27
CA VAL A 150 12.59 -7.07 -15.38
C VAL A 150 11.64 -6.22 -16.20
N GLU A 151 10.37 -6.54 -16.07
CA GLU A 151 9.25 -5.77 -16.61
C GLU A 151 8.73 -4.76 -15.56
N GLU A 152 8.23 -3.62 -16.04
CA GLU A 152 7.50 -2.62 -15.25
C GLU A 152 6.15 -2.32 -15.89
N LEU A 153 5.07 -2.47 -15.11
CA LEU A 153 3.74 -2.02 -15.46
C LEU A 153 3.56 -0.59 -15.00
N SER A 154 3.16 0.32 -15.90
CA SER A 154 2.87 1.71 -15.58
C SER A 154 1.57 2.22 -16.20
N LEU A 155 0.96 3.20 -15.54
CA LEU A 155 -0.21 3.93 -16.00
C LEU A 155 -0.26 5.32 -15.36
N TYR A 156 -1.04 6.21 -15.95
CA TYR A 156 -1.36 7.49 -15.34
C TYR A 156 -2.72 7.42 -14.66
N VAL A 157 -2.85 8.11 -13.52
CA VAL A 157 -4.11 8.33 -12.82
C VAL A 157 -4.35 9.82 -12.74
N PHE A 158 -5.37 10.27 -13.44
CA PHE A 158 -5.87 11.63 -13.41
C PHE A 158 -6.96 11.77 -12.37
N MET A 159 -7.18 13.01 -11.94
CA MET A 159 -8.22 13.35 -10.98
C MET A 159 -8.80 14.73 -11.24
N GLU A 160 -9.97 14.97 -10.68
CA GLU A 160 -10.57 16.31 -10.70
C GLU A 160 -9.67 17.35 -10.03
N LYS A 161 -9.75 18.59 -10.54
CA LYS A 161 -9.20 19.76 -9.88
C LYS A 161 -9.86 19.96 -8.50
N PHE A 162 -9.03 20.23 -7.50
CA PHE A 162 -9.44 20.55 -6.12
C PHE A 162 -10.02 21.96 -6.02
N LEU A 163 -10.71 22.26 -4.91
CA LEU A 163 -11.41 23.55 -4.78
C LEU A 163 -10.44 24.73 -4.59
N ASP A 164 -9.32 24.48 -3.93
CA ASP A 164 -8.13 25.31 -3.71
C ASP A 164 -7.34 25.58 -5.00
N GLY A 165 -7.69 24.88 -6.08
CA GLY A 165 -7.10 25.01 -7.39
C GLY A 165 -5.90 24.08 -7.66
N ALA A 166 -5.52 23.21 -6.73
CA ALA A 166 -4.55 22.15 -7.01
C ALA A 166 -5.11 21.21 -8.09
N HIS A 167 -4.27 20.81 -9.03
CA HIS A 167 -4.64 19.86 -10.08
C HIS A 167 -3.53 18.83 -10.30
N PRO A 168 -3.28 17.96 -9.30
CA PRO A 168 -2.28 16.92 -9.43
C PRO A 168 -2.76 15.77 -10.31
N TYR A 169 -1.82 15.00 -10.83
CA TYR A 169 -2.06 13.68 -11.40
C TYR A 169 -0.88 12.77 -11.06
N LEU A 170 -1.08 11.46 -11.12
CA LEU A 170 -0.09 10.48 -10.72
C LEU A 170 0.38 9.65 -11.91
N LYS A 171 1.65 9.24 -11.91
CA LYS A 171 2.10 8.04 -12.62
C LYS A 171 2.31 6.93 -11.61
N LEU A 172 1.62 5.81 -11.82
CA LEU A 172 1.78 4.60 -11.04
C LEU A 172 2.72 3.64 -11.76
N SER A 173 3.60 2.96 -11.03
CA SER A 173 4.39 1.87 -11.59
C SER A 173 4.68 0.75 -10.60
N ILE A 174 4.72 -0.50 -11.10
CA ILE A 174 5.04 -1.71 -10.36
C ILE A 174 6.12 -2.44 -11.14
N ARG A 175 7.23 -2.78 -10.47
CA ARG A 175 8.30 -3.58 -11.07
C ARG A 175 8.16 -5.04 -10.70
N SER A 176 8.42 -5.92 -11.67
CA SER A 176 8.33 -7.37 -11.48
C SER A 176 9.39 -7.94 -10.51
N ASP A 177 10.53 -7.28 -10.35
CA ASP A 177 11.58 -7.63 -9.39
C ASP A 177 11.32 -7.12 -7.96
N ASN A 178 10.29 -6.28 -7.78
CA ASN A 178 9.79 -5.83 -6.48
C ASN A 178 8.26 -5.81 -6.48
N SER A 179 7.66 -6.99 -6.66
CA SER A 179 6.23 -7.18 -6.89
C SER A 179 5.32 -6.66 -5.76
N GLY A 180 5.85 -6.43 -4.56
CA GLY A 180 5.12 -5.89 -3.41
C GLY A 180 5.13 -4.36 -3.31
N GLU A 181 5.76 -3.65 -4.25
CA GLU A 181 5.97 -2.19 -4.18
C GLU A 181 5.27 -1.45 -5.32
N LEU A 182 4.56 -0.38 -4.97
CA LEU A 182 3.94 0.57 -5.89
C LEU A 182 4.69 1.89 -5.82
N CYS A 183 5.27 2.31 -6.94
CA CYS A 183 5.79 3.66 -7.11
C CYS A 183 4.64 4.60 -7.46
N LEU A 184 4.52 5.69 -6.70
CA LEU A 184 3.61 6.79 -6.92
C LEU A 184 4.42 8.04 -7.23
N GLN A 185 4.37 8.48 -8.49
CA GLN A 185 5.04 9.69 -8.93
C GLN A 185 4.02 10.81 -9.12
N ILE A 186 4.27 11.98 -8.54
CA ILE A 186 3.29 13.08 -8.49
C ILE A 186 3.65 14.18 -9.47
N PHE A 187 2.69 14.59 -10.29
CA PHE A 187 2.79 15.71 -11.22
C PHE A 187 1.60 16.66 -11.03
N ASN A 188 1.61 17.77 -11.75
CA ASN A 188 0.50 18.71 -11.80
C ASN A 188 0.23 19.16 -13.25
N HIS A 189 -1.02 19.46 -13.55
CA HIS A 189 -1.40 20.05 -14.83
C HIS A 189 -0.96 21.51 -14.93
N ASP A 190 -0.83 22.00 -16.17
CA ASP A 190 -0.76 23.42 -16.46
C ASP A 190 -1.98 24.14 -15.88
N GLY A 191 -1.77 25.29 -15.24
CA GLY A 191 -2.83 26.03 -14.56
C GLY A 191 -3.30 25.43 -13.21
N SER A 192 -2.58 24.45 -12.67
CA SER A 192 -2.67 24.12 -11.23
C SER A 192 -2.24 25.32 -10.38
N ALA A 193 -2.91 25.54 -9.26
CA ALA A 193 -2.39 26.41 -8.22
C ALA A 193 -1.02 25.90 -7.74
N LYS A 194 -0.21 26.79 -7.16
CA LYS A 194 1.10 26.42 -6.62
C LYS A 194 0.90 25.51 -5.41
N ILE A 195 1.23 24.24 -5.58
CA ILE A 195 1.17 23.24 -4.53
C ILE A 195 2.42 23.39 -3.65
N GLU A 196 2.22 23.52 -2.34
CA GLU A 196 3.29 23.58 -1.34
C GLU A 196 3.73 22.18 -0.91
N ARG A 197 2.76 21.29 -0.78
CA ARG A 197 2.93 19.87 -0.44
C ARG A 197 1.82 19.07 -1.10
N CYS A 198 2.11 17.86 -1.54
CA CYS A 198 1.09 16.89 -1.96
C CYS A 198 1.40 15.56 -1.27
N ALA A 199 0.68 15.25 -0.18
CA ALA A 199 0.87 13.99 0.52
C ALA A 199 0.08 12.86 -0.15
N LEU A 200 0.66 11.67 -0.04
CA LEU A 200 0.01 10.41 -0.35
C LEU A 200 -0.20 9.67 0.96
N THR A 201 -1.44 9.64 1.43
CA THR A 201 -1.76 9.14 2.77
C THR A 201 -2.29 7.73 2.67
N ALA A 202 -1.55 6.75 3.20
CA ALA A 202 -2.05 5.39 3.35
C ALA A 202 -3.00 5.34 4.56
N THR A 203 -4.31 5.34 4.32
CA THR A 203 -5.41 5.30 5.31
C THR A 203 -5.95 3.88 5.50
N MET A 204 -6.63 3.65 6.63
CA MET A 204 -7.03 2.32 7.10
C MET A 204 -5.87 1.40 7.51
N GLY A 205 -4.76 1.96 8.00
CA GLY A 205 -3.74 1.17 8.69
C GLY A 205 -4.31 0.35 9.86
N ASN A 206 -5.39 0.82 10.48
CA ASN A 206 -6.09 0.14 11.56
C ASN A 206 -6.83 -1.13 11.11
N TYR A 207 -7.10 -1.31 9.80
CA TYR A 207 -7.64 -2.57 9.27
C TYR A 207 -6.67 -3.72 9.56
N SER A 208 -5.38 -3.48 9.27
CA SER A 208 -4.29 -4.39 9.61
C SER A 208 -3.82 -4.27 11.06
N ARG A 209 -4.49 -3.43 11.88
CA ARG A 209 -4.08 -3.01 13.22
C ARG A 209 -2.56 -2.76 13.29
N LEU A 210 -2.09 -1.83 12.45
CA LEU A 210 -0.71 -1.35 12.51
C LEU A 210 -0.47 -0.71 13.88
N ARG A 211 0.48 -1.27 14.64
CA ARG A 211 0.80 -0.81 16.00
C ARG A 211 2.26 -0.45 16.17
N LEU A 212 3.14 -1.03 15.37
CA LEU A 212 4.57 -0.75 15.44
C LEU A 212 4.99 0.10 14.27
N LEU A 213 5.68 1.19 14.55
CA LEU A 213 6.42 1.99 13.58
C LEU A 213 7.91 1.80 13.86
N TYR A 214 8.64 1.27 12.88
CA TYR A 214 10.07 1.02 12.99
C TYR A 214 10.84 2.21 12.43
N LEU A 215 11.59 2.86 13.31
CA LEU A 215 12.53 3.93 13.01
C LEU A 215 13.95 3.40 13.26
N LYS A 216 14.97 4.17 12.87
CA LYS A 216 16.37 3.75 12.91
C LYS A 216 16.80 3.26 14.30
N ASP A 217 16.49 4.05 15.34
CA ASP A 217 16.99 3.83 16.70
C ASP A 217 15.88 3.46 17.70
N LYS A 218 14.62 3.32 17.25
CA LYS A 218 13.48 3.02 18.12
C LYS A 218 12.32 2.36 17.36
N VAL A 219 11.48 1.65 18.12
CA VAL A 219 10.18 1.17 17.65
C VAL A 219 9.11 1.89 18.46
N VAL A 220 8.16 2.53 17.77
CA VAL A 220 7.04 3.23 18.41
C VAL A 220 5.82 2.32 18.42
N ASP A 221 5.26 2.06 19.61
CA ASP A 221 4.01 1.31 19.78
C ASP A 221 2.83 2.29 19.89
N SER A 222 1.83 2.15 19.03
CA SER A 222 0.63 3.01 18.98
C SER A 222 -0.12 3.04 20.32
N ARG A 223 -0.14 1.93 21.07
CA ARG A 223 -0.84 1.85 22.37
C ARG A 223 -0.15 2.67 23.44
N GLN A 224 1.18 2.79 23.34
CA GLN A 224 1.98 3.64 24.22
C GLN A 224 1.88 5.10 23.77
N LEU A 225 2.02 5.36 22.47
CA LEU A 225 1.97 6.71 21.90
C LEU A 225 0.62 7.41 22.16
N PHE A 226 -0.47 6.64 22.11
CA PHE A 226 -1.84 7.12 22.31
C PHE A 226 -2.47 6.57 23.61
N ALA A 227 -1.65 6.29 24.62
CA ALA A 227 -2.14 5.81 25.90
C ALA A 227 -3.19 6.79 26.49
N GLY A 228 -4.34 6.24 26.90
CA GLY A 228 -5.46 7.01 27.43
C GLY A 228 -6.37 7.67 26.40
N TYR A 229 -6.04 7.61 25.10
CA TYR A 229 -6.91 8.14 24.05
C TYR A 229 -8.10 7.21 23.79
N ASN A 230 -9.32 7.76 23.82
CA ASN A 230 -10.57 7.01 23.65
C ASN A 230 -11.66 7.82 22.93
N ASP A 231 -11.26 8.75 22.07
CA ASP A 231 -12.19 9.55 21.26
C ASP A 231 -12.36 8.96 19.85
N ILE A 232 -13.30 9.51 19.08
CA ILE A 232 -13.56 9.12 17.68
C ILE A 232 -12.66 9.81 16.67
N GLU A 233 -12.11 10.97 17.05
CA GLU A 233 -11.26 11.75 16.17
C GLU A 233 -9.92 11.03 15.92
N PHE A 234 -9.10 11.60 15.04
CA PHE A 234 -7.72 11.16 14.91
C PHE A 234 -6.86 11.84 15.96
N ALA A 235 -6.05 11.05 16.67
CA ALA A 235 -5.04 11.56 17.57
C ALA A 235 -3.73 11.80 16.81
N GLU A 236 -3.27 13.05 16.77
CA GLU A 236 -2.02 13.41 16.10
C GLU A 236 -0.88 13.60 17.11
N LYS A 237 0.35 13.37 16.63
CA LYS A 237 1.60 13.59 17.38
C LYS A 237 2.64 14.20 16.44
N GLU A 238 3.76 14.62 17.03
CA GLU A 238 4.90 15.16 16.29
C GLU A 238 5.37 14.19 15.19
N PRO A 239 5.69 14.70 14.00
CA PRO A 239 6.25 13.89 12.92
C PRO A 239 7.71 13.49 13.22
N TYR A 240 8.20 12.48 12.51
CA TYR A 240 9.59 12.01 12.62
C TYR A 240 10.38 12.47 11.39
N PRO A 241 11.50 13.19 11.55
CA PRO A 241 12.29 13.67 10.44
C PRO A 241 13.06 12.54 9.73
N ALA A 242 13.46 12.79 8.49
CA ALA A 242 14.23 11.84 7.66
C ALA A 242 15.45 11.22 8.36
N LYS A 243 16.12 11.96 9.25
CA LYS A 243 17.28 11.46 10.04
C LYS A 243 16.93 10.31 11.00
N GLU A 244 15.65 10.16 11.36
CA GLU A 244 15.15 9.06 12.21
C GLU A 244 14.67 7.86 11.38
N MET A 245 14.57 8.00 10.05
CA MET A 245 14.22 6.89 9.16
C MET A 245 15.38 5.90 9.01
N ILE A 246 15.04 4.65 8.68
CA ILE A 246 16.00 3.59 8.40
C ILE A 246 16.61 3.84 7.02
N ARG A 247 17.87 3.44 6.84
CA ARG A 247 18.53 3.35 5.54
C ARG A 247 18.60 1.91 5.10
N ASN A 248 18.04 1.58 3.94
CA ASN A 248 18.21 0.23 3.38
C ASN A 248 19.64 0.05 2.82
N SER A 249 19.95 -1.14 2.31
CA SER A 249 21.26 -1.45 1.71
C SER A 249 21.62 -0.63 0.47
N LYS A 250 20.64 0.03 -0.18
CA LYS A 250 20.86 0.99 -1.28
C LYS A 250 21.05 2.44 -0.78
N GLY A 251 20.90 2.67 0.53
CA GLY A 251 20.95 3.98 1.14
C GLY A 251 19.62 4.75 1.09
N ASP A 252 18.54 4.17 0.56
CA ASP A 252 17.23 4.83 0.49
C ASP A 252 16.64 5.04 1.89
N TYR A 253 15.82 6.07 2.03
CA TYR A 253 15.05 6.28 3.26
C TYR A 253 13.85 5.34 3.27
N VAL A 254 13.73 4.54 4.32
CA VAL A 254 12.60 3.60 4.49
C VAL A 254 12.04 3.70 5.91
N VAL A 255 10.74 3.55 6.03
CA VAL A 255 10.06 3.38 7.31
C VAL A 255 9.04 2.26 7.18
N TYR A 256 8.96 1.41 8.21
CA TYR A 256 8.08 0.24 8.22
C TYR A 256 7.02 0.38 9.31
N ALA A 257 5.81 -0.08 9.00
CA ALA A 257 4.73 -0.24 9.97
C ALA A 257 4.16 -1.66 9.89
N GLU A 258 3.92 -2.30 11.04
CA GLU A 258 3.28 -3.63 11.08
C GLU A 258 2.45 -3.81 12.35
N SER A 259 1.70 -4.92 12.39
CA SER A 259 1.05 -5.38 13.61
C SER A 259 1.96 -6.29 14.42
N ASN A 260 1.96 -6.12 15.75
CA ASN A 260 2.56 -7.07 16.68
C ASN A 260 1.56 -8.07 17.28
N GLU A 261 0.31 -8.05 16.83
CA GLU A 261 -0.71 -9.00 17.26
C GLU A 261 -0.50 -10.37 16.60
N THR A 262 -0.80 -11.46 17.31
CA THR A 262 -0.88 -12.82 16.79
C THR A 262 -2.02 -12.97 15.77
N PHE A 263 -2.03 -14.05 14.99
CA PHE A 263 -3.17 -14.31 14.09
C PHE A 263 -4.49 -14.49 14.83
N ASN A 264 -4.47 -15.09 16.02
CA ASN A 264 -5.67 -15.25 16.84
C ASN A 264 -6.22 -13.89 17.30
N GLU A 265 -5.34 -12.98 17.71
CA GLU A 265 -5.74 -11.61 18.04
C GLU A 265 -6.23 -10.88 16.80
N LEU A 266 -5.54 -11.01 15.66
CA LEU A 266 -5.95 -10.32 14.46
C LEU A 266 -7.30 -10.81 13.93
N ALA A 267 -7.55 -12.12 14.02
CA ALA A 267 -8.80 -12.75 13.63
C ALA A 267 -9.91 -12.56 14.67
N SER A 268 -9.59 -12.14 15.89
CA SER A 268 -10.58 -11.91 16.93
C SER A 268 -11.45 -10.71 16.57
N TRP A 269 -12.76 -10.95 16.43
CA TRP A 269 -13.77 -9.92 16.20
C TRP A 269 -14.90 -10.05 17.23
N PRO A 270 -15.28 -8.96 17.93
CA PRO A 270 -16.34 -9.02 18.93
C PRO A 270 -17.66 -9.53 18.33
N GLN A 271 -18.32 -10.43 19.05
CA GLN A 271 -19.57 -11.07 18.61
C GLN A 271 -20.83 -10.22 18.87
N GLN A 272 -20.65 -8.93 19.18
CA GLN A 272 -21.75 -8.01 19.41
C GLN A 272 -22.33 -7.57 18.06
N GLN A 273 -23.66 -7.41 17.97
CA GLN A 273 -24.36 -7.12 16.72
C GLN A 273 -23.75 -5.95 15.93
N LYS A 274 -23.31 -4.88 16.60
CA LYS A 274 -22.69 -3.72 15.96
C LYS A 274 -21.39 -4.04 15.20
N TYR A 275 -20.57 -4.93 15.74
CA TYR A 275 -19.33 -5.38 15.10
C TYR A 275 -19.65 -6.36 13.95
N LEU A 276 -20.65 -7.23 14.14
CA LEU A 276 -21.09 -8.13 13.08
C LEU A 276 -21.67 -7.37 11.87
N SER A 277 -22.37 -6.26 12.09
CA SER A 277 -22.82 -5.38 10.99
C SER A 277 -21.69 -4.63 10.29
N ALA A 278 -20.50 -4.58 10.90
CA ALA A 278 -19.31 -3.90 10.37
C ALA A 278 -18.24 -4.91 9.92
N TRP A 279 -18.66 -6.09 9.44
CA TRP A 279 -17.77 -7.20 9.06
C TRP A 279 -16.68 -6.82 8.05
N GLY A 280 -16.90 -5.77 7.24
CA GLY A 280 -15.88 -5.23 6.33
C GLY A 280 -14.59 -4.77 7.02
N TRP A 281 -14.65 -4.37 8.30
CA TRP A 281 -13.51 -3.93 9.11
C TRP A 281 -12.76 -5.07 9.79
N HIS A 282 -13.26 -6.30 9.70
CA HIS A 282 -12.58 -7.47 10.23
C HIS A 282 -11.37 -7.84 9.37
N TYR A 283 -10.22 -8.06 9.99
CA TYR A 283 -9.02 -8.52 9.30
C TYR A 283 -9.20 -9.98 8.86
N ARG A 284 -9.40 -10.15 7.56
CA ARG A 284 -9.65 -11.45 6.91
C ARG A 284 -8.41 -12.16 6.35
N PRO A 285 -7.30 -11.48 6.00
CA PRO A 285 -6.12 -12.18 5.54
C PRO A 285 -5.60 -13.18 6.58
N PHE A 286 -5.17 -14.35 6.10
CA PHE A 286 -4.56 -15.40 6.91
C PHE A 286 -3.02 -15.32 6.94
N TYR A 287 -2.49 -14.17 6.53
CA TYR A 287 -1.08 -13.80 6.54
C TYR A 287 -0.96 -12.36 7.06
N LYS A 288 0.23 -11.95 7.48
CA LYS A 288 0.49 -10.58 7.91
C LYS A 288 1.30 -9.87 6.84
N LEU A 289 1.12 -8.56 6.77
CA LEU A 289 1.92 -7.69 5.93
C LEU A 289 2.60 -6.62 6.78
N THR A 290 3.88 -6.40 6.50
CA THR A 290 4.57 -5.16 6.86
C THR A 290 4.32 -4.16 5.74
N GLN A 291 3.76 -3.01 6.09
CA GLN A 291 3.61 -1.87 5.19
C GLN A 291 4.84 -1.00 5.28
N TYR A 292 5.26 -0.35 4.21
CA TYR A 292 6.37 0.57 4.25
C TYR A 292 6.23 1.70 3.25
N TRP A 293 6.89 2.81 3.57
CA TRP A 293 7.17 3.88 2.63
C TRP A 293 8.66 3.99 2.40
N ARG A 294 9.04 4.23 1.15
CA ARG A 294 10.43 4.43 0.73
C ARG A 294 10.56 5.64 -0.20
N VAL A 295 11.68 6.34 -0.08
CA VAL A 295 12.12 7.40 -0.99
C VAL A 295 13.57 7.12 -1.41
N ASP A 296 13.82 7.16 -2.71
CA ASP A 296 15.17 6.97 -3.26
C ASP A 296 16.13 8.01 -2.65
N SER A 297 17.32 7.56 -2.26
CA SER A 297 18.31 8.45 -1.64
C SER A 297 18.75 9.63 -2.53
N ALA A 298 18.61 9.49 -3.85
CA ALA A 298 18.93 10.52 -4.82
C ALA A 298 17.82 11.57 -5.01
N ASP A 299 16.57 11.24 -4.67
CA ASP A 299 15.37 12.02 -5.02
C ASP A 299 14.68 12.66 -3.80
N TYR A 300 15.24 12.51 -2.58
CA TYR A 300 14.58 12.98 -1.36
C TYR A 300 14.69 14.50 -1.14
N ASP A 301 13.64 15.11 -0.58
CA ASP A 301 13.69 16.49 -0.12
C ASP A 301 14.10 16.57 1.38
N PRO A 302 14.94 17.54 1.82
CA PRO A 302 15.33 17.69 3.22
C PRO A 302 14.18 17.90 4.21
N SER A 303 13.01 18.34 3.73
CA SER A 303 11.77 18.45 4.51
C SER A 303 11.06 17.12 4.71
N LEU A 304 11.60 15.99 4.25
CA LEU A 304 10.97 14.68 4.38
C LEU A 304 10.69 14.31 5.85
N LEU A 305 9.43 14.00 6.11
CA LEU A 305 8.89 13.62 7.41
C LEU A 305 8.06 12.34 7.26
N VAL A 306 8.15 11.46 8.27
CA VAL A 306 7.19 10.39 8.53
C VAL A 306 6.11 10.92 9.46
N ARG A 307 4.85 10.61 9.15
CA ARG A 307 3.73 10.89 10.06
C ARG A 307 2.85 9.68 10.25
N VAL A 308 2.39 9.53 11.49
CA VAL A 308 1.34 8.60 11.87
C VAL A 308 0.34 9.31 12.77
N ASN A 309 -0.94 9.01 12.61
CA ASN A 309 -1.98 9.39 13.57
C ASN A 309 -2.65 8.13 14.12
N GLY A 310 -3.36 8.27 15.25
CA GLY A 310 -3.99 7.16 15.96
C GLY A 310 -5.50 7.22 15.88
N ARG A 311 -6.13 6.05 15.83
CA ARG A 311 -7.59 5.90 15.97
C ARG A 311 -7.91 4.88 17.05
N ALA A 312 -8.79 5.26 17.98
CA ALA A 312 -9.27 4.38 19.03
C ALA A 312 -10.59 3.67 18.68
N LYS A 313 -11.40 4.27 17.78
CA LYS A 313 -12.74 3.78 17.42
C LYS A 313 -13.00 3.82 15.92
N TYR A 314 -13.57 2.76 15.36
CA TYR A 314 -14.21 2.78 14.05
C TYR A 314 -15.54 3.53 14.13
N TRP A 315 -15.82 4.35 13.12
CA TRP A 315 -17.12 4.98 12.89
C TRP A 315 -17.34 5.13 11.38
N GLY A 316 -18.52 4.72 10.90
CA GLY A 316 -18.82 4.57 9.47
C GLY A 316 -19.30 5.85 8.78
N GLY A 317 -18.45 6.88 8.72
CA GLY A 317 -18.70 8.14 7.98
C GLY A 317 -19.71 9.10 8.62
N ASP A 318 -20.68 8.60 9.39
CA ASP A 318 -21.59 9.41 10.20
C ASP A 318 -21.12 9.44 11.65
N SER A 319 -20.30 10.45 11.98
CA SER A 319 -19.67 10.62 13.29
C SER A 319 -20.63 11.11 14.38
N ALA A 320 -21.88 11.47 14.07
CA ALA A 320 -22.78 12.05 15.08
C ALA A 320 -23.45 10.99 15.99
N ASP A 321 -23.67 9.77 15.47
CA ASP A 321 -24.34 8.70 16.22
C ASP A 321 -23.37 7.85 17.02
N LYS A 322 -23.29 8.13 18.34
CA LYS A 322 -22.43 7.43 19.29
C LYS A 322 -22.71 5.93 19.41
N SER A 323 -23.91 5.47 19.04
CA SER A 323 -24.25 4.04 19.09
C SER A 323 -23.48 3.21 18.05
N LYS A 324 -23.00 3.87 16.98
CA LYS A 324 -22.22 3.25 15.89
C LYS A 324 -20.73 3.10 16.21
N TYR A 325 -20.24 3.71 17.29
CA TYR A 325 -18.82 3.66 17.60
C TYR A 325 -18.41 2.27 18.08
N MET A 326 -17.33 1.76 17.49
CA MET A 326 -16.76 0.45 17.80
C MET A 326 -15.30 0.63 18.16
N ASP A 327 -14.89 0.14 19.31
CA ASP A 327 -13.49 0.21 19.72
C ASP A 327 -12.64 -0.61 18.76
N VAL A 328 -11.47 -0.08 18.42
CA VAL A 328 -10.47 -0.87 17.69
C VAL A 328 -10.02 -2.01 18.64
N PRO A 329 -10.20 -3.29 18.26
CA PRO A 329 -9.80 -4.40 19.11
C PRO A 329 -8.33 -4.28 19.51
N GLY A 330 -8.01 -4.48 20.80
CA GLY A 330 -6.66 -4.35 21.34
C GLY A 330 -6.19 -2.90 21.60
N GLY A 331 -7.03 -1.90 21.39
CA GLY A 331 -6.74 -0.48 21.66
C GLY A 331 -6.26 0.29 20.43
N PRO A 332 -5.84 1.56 20.58
CA PRO A 332 -5.53 2.45 19.46
C PRO A 332 -4.49 1.89 18.49
N ALA A 333 -4.74 2.03 17.20
CA ALA A 333 -3.86 1.64 16.10
C ALA A 333 -3.57 2.86 15.21
N PHE A 334 -2.53 2.78 14.38
CA PHE A 334 -2.27 3.81 13.38
C PHE A 334 -3.38 3.79 12.33
N GLU A 335 -4.01 4.93 12.08
CA GLU A 335 -4.98 5.07 10.98
C GLU A 335 -4.24 5.41 9.69
N ASN A 336 -3.54 6.54 9.71
CA ASN A 336 -2.75 7.03 8.60
C ASN A 336 -1.28 6.73 8.84
N PHE A 337 -0.60 6.31 7.78
CA PHE A 337 0.84 6.14 7.71
C PHE A 337 1.32 6.77 6.41
N GLU A 338 2.11 7.83 6.51
CA GLU A 338 2.40 8.68 5.35
C GLU A 338 3.81 9.28 5.39
N LEU A 339 4.29 9.64 4.21
CA LEU A 339 5.44 10.53 4.04
C LEU A 339 4.96 11.91 3.59
N ARG A 340 5.67 12.94 4.05
CA ARG A 340 5.40 14.34 3.71
C ARG A 340 6.71 15.03 3.38
N GLU A 341 6.74 15.72 2.26
CA GLU A 341 7.83 16.61 1.90
C GLU A 341 7.31 17.74 1.01
N ASN A 342 8.09 18.80 0.84
CA ASN A 342 7.77 19.91 -0.06
C ASN A 342 7.53 19.41 -1.47
N TYR A 343 6.47 19.91 -2.10
CA TYR A 343 6.11 19.47 -3.43
C TYR A 343 7.13 19.91 -4.47
N HIS A 344 7.55 18.96 -5.30
CA HIS A 344 8.14 19.20 -6.60
C HIS A 344 7.57 18.22 -7.64
N ALA A 345 7.40 18.69 -8.87
CA ALA A 345 6.85 17.86 -9.94
C ALA A 345 7.81 16.71 -10.28
N GLY A 346 7.27 15.50 -10.35
CA GLY A 346 8.03 14.28 -10.60
C GLY A 346 8.56 13.60 -9.34
N GLN A 347 8.28 14.11 -8.14
CA GLN A 347 8.67 13.46 -6.88
C GLN A 347 8.03 12.07 -6.75
N LYS A 348 8.76 11.13 -6.13
CA LYS A 348 8.37 9.72 -6.05
C LYS A 348 8.31 9.24 -4.61
N PHE A 349 7.23 8.55 -4.30
CA PHE A 349 7.10 7.74 -3.10
C PHE A 349 6.83 6.29 -3.48
N TYR A 350 7.44 5.37 -2.76
CA TYR A 350 7.22 3.95 -2.94
C TYR A 350 6.44 3.43 -1.74
N PHE A 351 5.20 3.00 -1.95
CA PHE A 351 4.43 2.30 -0.93
C PHE A 351 4.54 0.81 -1.17
N GLY A 352 4.91 0.05 -0.14
CA GLY A 352 5.09 -1.38 -0.28
C GLY A 352 4.42 -2.22 0.80
N LEU A 353 4.12 -3.45 0.40
CA LEU A 353 3.53 -4.50 1.20
C LEU A 353 4.44 -5.72 1.13
N SER A 354 4.90 -6.21 2.28
CA SER A 354 5.78 -7.38 2.37
C SER A 354 5.23 -8.41 3.33
N MET A 355 5.32 -9.69 2.96
CA MET A 355 5.06 -10.80 3.89
C MET A 355 6.23 -11.05 4.86
N LYS A 356 7.38 -10.41 4.65
CA LYS A 356 8.49 -10.44 5.60
C LYS A 356 8.21 -9.47 6.74
N ALA A 357 8.57 -9.84 7.97
CA ALA A 357 8.48 -8.94 9.10
C ALA A 357 9.48 -7.77 8.95
N ALA A 358 9.17 -6.62 9.55
CA ALA A 358 10.00 -5.42 9.49
C ALA A 358 11.45 -5.70 9.91
N LYS A 359 11.65 -6.47 11.00
CA LYS A 359 12.99 -6.86 11.46
C LYS A 359 13.82 -7.60 10.41
N ASP A 360 13.18 -8.42 9.57
CA ASP A 360 13.84 -9.20 8.53
C ASP A 360 14.15 -8.32 7.32
N LEU A 361 13.36 -7.27 7.09
CA LEU A 361 13.62 -6.26 6.08
C LEU A 361 14.74 -5.30 6.48
N ILE A 362 14.85 -4.96 7.77
CA ILE A 362 15.87 -4.05 8.32
C ILE A 362 17.25 -4.71 8.38
N ALA A 363 17.30 -6.02 8.60
CA ALA A 363 18.56 -6.77 8.69
C ALA A 363 19.26 -7.01 7.34
N ASN A 364 18.59 -6.71 6.22
CA ASN A 364 19.06 -6.87 4.83
C ASN A 364 19.29 -5.50 4.17
#